data_AF-A0A7T5EKF7-F1
#
_entry.id   AF-A0A7T5EKF7-F1
#
_cell.length_a   1.000
_cell.length_b   1.000
_cell.length_c   1.000
_cell.angle_alpha   90.00
_cell.angle_beta   90.00
_cell.angle_gamma   90.00
#
_symmetry.space_group_name_H-M   'P 1'
#
loop_
_entity.id
_entity.type
_entity.pdbx_description
1 polymer ?
#
loop_
_entity_poly.entity_id
_entity_poly.type
_entity_poly.pdbx_seq_one_letter_code
_entity_poly.pdbx_strand_id
1 'polypeptide(L)'
;MEALKKFLKGMNKFYGFMTGLGIIVVAAWLILTWAGVDVQRAVEDAVSMESETTRIVKEGHFEDFPEKSIGEAFGTFFGSPSWRSFQAESGEDVVEFKGTCMFMDKRVNAVIQFTVNQENRTFRLYAVEFNDIPQNNLIQMALMGKVFEKELQEETFTGNSASASKGESSVAVPATHSAPPQEEQSQPALSQPTPEVSSIILADAATSAPLPSLIEWQPGLADTVLPLNLGGDQAELRLGLGHPNGIKCQVVLKGPSVGWELDISQADTSFDVPYDETGELREGFVMQAAAHDFDQDGTPEIVVTAGDGLLESYAWVFSYNKGADPNKINPFVQDLKVTGQTRILVEQNKLLIPFGSQGLYEEYAYVDKQFYKKQ
;
A
#
# COMPACT_ATOMS: atom_id res chain seq x y z
N MET A 1 -42.55 38.23 9.17
CA MET A 1 -42.50 39.10 7.96
C MET A 1 -41.09 39.65 7.65
N GLU A 2 -40.24 39.95 8.63
CA GLU A 2 -38.86 40.43 8.40
C GLU A 2 -37.93 39.38 7.74
N ALA A 3 -38.02 38.11 8.13
CA ALA A 3 -37.21 37.03 7.54
C ALA A 3 -37.53 36.80 6.04
N LEU A 4 -38.81 36.89 5.66
CA LEU A 4 -39.26 36.72 4.27
C LEU A 4 -38.79 37.89 3.38
N LYS A 5 -38.73 39.12 3.92
CA LYS A 5 -38.19 40.29 3.20
C LYS A 5 -36.67 40.21 3.01
N LYS A 6 -35.91 39.69 3.98
CA LYS A 6 -34.46 39.43 3.84
C LYS A 6 -34.18 38.34 2.79
N PHE A 7 -34.97 37.27 2.76
CA PHE A 7 -34.84 36.19 1.79
C PHE A 7 -35.13 36.66 0.35
N LEU A 8 -36.23 37.41 0.14
CA LEU A 8 -36.57 37.99 -1.16
C LEU A 8 -35.55 39.01 -1.67
N LYS A 9 -34.96 39.81 -0.76
CA LYS A 9 -33.90 40.79 -1.11
C LYS A 9 -32.57 40.11 -1.46
N GLY A 10 -32.28 38.95 -0.85
CA GLY A 10 -31.15 38.08 -1.20
C GLY A 10 -31.32 37.42 -2.57
N MET A 11 -32.52 36.89 -2.87
CA MET A 11 -32.84 36.32 -4.17
C MET A 11 -32.74 37.36 -5.30
N ASN A 12 -33.21 38.60 -5.11
CA ASN A 12 -33.08 39.64 -6.15
C ASN A 12 -31.63 40.08 -6.41
N LYS A 13 -30.76 40.07 -5.39
CA LYS A 13 -29.31 40.30 -5.58
C LYS A 13 -28.63 39.12 -6.27
N PHE A 14 -29.04 37.89 -5.95
CA PHE A 14 -28.53 36.67 -6.58
C PHE A 14 -28.97 36.56 -8.05
N TYR A 15 -30.22 36.91 -8.36
CA TYR A 15 -30.73 37.04 -9.73
C TYR A 15 -30.01 38.15 -10.50
N GLY A 16 -29.76 39.33 -9.89
CA GLY A 16 -28.98 40.40 -10.53
C GLY A 16 -27.53 40.02 -10.82
N PHE A 17 -26.90 39.24 -9.93
CA PHE A 17 -25.54 38.72 -10.09
C PHE A 17 -25.45 37.64 -11.19
N MET A 18 -26.43 36.73 -11.24
CA MET A 18 -26.57 35.69 -12.27
C MET A 18 -26.90 36.28 -13.65
N THR A 19 -27.71 37.34 -13.73
CA THR A 19 -27.97 38.05 -15.01
C THR A 19 -26.79 38.90 -15.45
N GLY A 20 -26.01 39.49 -14.53
CA GLY A 20 -24.82 40.27 -14.86
C GLY A 20 -23.71 39.42 -15.47
N LEU A 21 -23.40 38.27 -14.85
CA LEU A 21 -22.46 37.28 -15.40
C LEU A 21 -22.97 36.65 -16.70
N GLY A 22 -24.26 36.32 -16.77
CA GLY A 22 -24.87 35.78 -17.99
C GLY A 22 -24.81 36.75 -19.17
N ILE A 23 -25.06 38.05 -18.95
CA ILE A 23 -24.99 39.08 -19.99
C ILE A 23 -23.54 39.29 -20.46
N ILE A 24 -22.56 39.27 -19.54
CA ILE A 24 -21.13 39.40 -19.91
C ILE A 24 -20.68 38.21 -20.75
N VAL A 25 -21.09 36.98 -20.38
CA VAL A 25 -20.79 35.77 -21.14
C VAL A 25 -21.43 35.82 -22.52
N VAL A 26 -22.71 36.21 -22.62
CA VAL A 26 -23.43 36.34 -23.90
C VAL A 26 -22.86 37.47 -24.76
N ALA A 27 -22.45 38.60 -24.18
CA ALA A 27 -21.81 39.69 -24.92
C ALA A 27 -20.43 39.28 -25.45
N ALA A 28 -19.61 38.57 -24.66
CA ALA A 28 -18.36 37.99 -25.12
C ALA A 28 -18.58 36.97 -26.25
N TRP A 29 -19.63 36.14 -26.14
CA TRP A 29 -20.05 35.20 -27.17
C TRP A 29 -20.45 35.91 -28.49
N LEU A 30 -21.21 37.00 -28.40
CA LEU A 30 -21.63 37.81 -29.55
C LEU A 30 -20.47 38.58 -30.18
N ILE A 31 -19.52 39.07 -29.38
CA ILE A 31 -18.32 39.76 -29.86
C ILE A 31 -17.41 38.78 -30.61
N LEU A 32 -17.21 37.58 -30.08
CA LEU A 32 -16.37 36.55 -30.70
C LEU A 32 -17.00 36.00 -32.00
N THR A 33 -18.31 35.77 -32.01
CA THR A 33 -19.03 35.40 -33.24
C THR A 33 -18.99 36.50 -34.31
N TRP A 34 -19.11 37.77 -33.94
CA TRP A 34 -18.94 38.91 -34.86
C TRP A 34 -17.50 39.03 -35.40
N ALA A 35 -16.51 38.65 -34.59
CA ALA A 35 -15.10 38.57 -34.98
C ALA A 35 -14.75 37.34 -35.84
N GLY A 36 -15.74 36.51 -36.19
CA GLY A 36 -15.55 35.29 -37.00
C GLY A 36 -14.96 34.11 -36.21
N VAL A 37 -14.91 34.18 -34.88
CA VAL A 37 -14.54 33.06 -34.02
C VAL A 37 -15.77 32.20 -33.80
N ASP A 38 -15.71 30.95 -34.26
CA ASP A 38 -16.73 29.96 -33.96
C ASP A 38 -16.60 29.58 -32.47
N VAL A 39 -17.42 30.21 -31.63
CA VAL A 39 -17.34 30.05 -30.18
C VAL A 39 -17.81 28.67 -29.74
N GLN A 40 -18.73 28.04 -30.48
CA GLN A 40 -19.10 26.65 -30.21
C GLN A 40 -17.91 25.75 -30.48
N ARG A 41 -17.26 25.89 -31.64
CA ARG A 41 -16.04 25.13 -31.95
C ARG A 41 -14.87 25.46 -31.02
N ALA A 42 -14.67 26.69 -30.59
CA ALA A 42 -13.59 27.06 -29.68
C ALA A 42 -13.83 26.57 -28.24
N VAL A 43 -15.09 26.54 -27.78
CA VAL A 43 -15.48 25.91 -26.52
C VAL A 43 -15.35 24.40 -26.63
N GLU A 44 -15.78 23.81 -27.75
CA GLU A 44 -15.65 22.38 -28.01
C GLU A 44 -14.18 21.99 -28.13
N ASP A 45 -13.32 22.74 -28.83
CA ASP A 45 -11.86 22.56 -28.88
C ASP A 45 -11.21 22.75 -27.50
N ALA A 46 -11.63 23.74 -26.69
CA ALA A 46 -11.11 23.93 -25.33
C ALA A 46 -11.59 22.86 -24.33
N VAL A 47 -12.76 22.26 -24.57
CA VAL A 47 -13.31 21.14 -23.81
C VAL A 47 -12.82 19.79 -24.37
N SER A 48 -12.40 19.73 -25.63
CA SER A 48 -11.99 18.52 -26.36
C SER A 48 -10.48 18.41 -26.57
N MET A 49 -9.68 19.39 -26.15
CA MET A 49 -8.24 19.18 -25.94
C MET A 49 -8.05 18.38 -24.66
N GLU A 50 -8.47 17.12 -24.70
CA GLU A 50 -8.06 16.13 -23.73
C GLU A 50 -6.55 16.19 -23.59
N SER A 51 -6.06 16.43 -22.37
CA SER A 51 -4.63 16.54 -22.16
C SER A 51 -3.95 15.22 -22.53
N GLU A 52 -2.74 15.33 -23.07
CA GLU A 52 -1.91 14.17 -23.37
C GLU A 52 -1.78 13.24 -22.15
N THR A 53 -1.69 13.85 -20.97
CA THR A 53 -1.69 13.19 -19.67
C THR A 53 -2.93 12.30 -19.45
N THR A 54 -4.13 12.82 -19.72
CA THR A 54 -5.38 12.06 -19.59
C THR A 54 -5.44 10.93 -20.61
N ARG A 55 -4.94 11.17 -21.83
CA ARG A 55 -4.91 10.17 -22.90
C ARG A 55 -4.00 8.99 -22.55
N ILE A 56 -2.81 9.24 -22.01
CA ILE A 56 -1.88 8.18 -21.55
C ILE A 56 -2.56 7.21 -20.59
N VAL A 57 -3.37 7.73 -19.66
CA VAL A 57 -4.09 6.89 -18.69
C VAL A 57 -5.27 6.18 -19.34
N LYS A 58 -6.12 6.88 -20.09
CA LYS A 58 -7.33 6.29 -20.67
C LYS A 58 -7.03 5.20 -21.69
N GLU A 59 -6.03 5.40 -22.54
CA GLU A 59 -5.57 4.43 -23.53
C GLU A 59 -4.63 3.38 -22.91
N GLY A 60 -4.21 3.61 -21.67
CA GLY A 60 -3.35 2.76 -20.89
C GLY A 60 -4.00 1.44 -20.48
N HIS A 61 -3.14 0.46 -20.19
CA HIS A 61 -3.52 -0.88 -19.74
C HIS A 61 -2.72 -1.23 -18.49
N PHE A 62 -3.35 -1.91 -17.54
CA PHE A 62 -2.63 -2.50 -16.42
C PHE A 62 -1.93 -3.80 -16.87
N GLU A 63 -0.78 -4.12 -16.27
CA GLU A 63 -0.02 -5.32 -16.62
C GLU A 63 -0.85 -6.60 -16.40
N ASP A 64 -1.63 -6.64 -15.32
CA ASP A 64 -2.54 -7.75 -15.01
C ASP A 64 -3.80 -7.79 -15.90
N PHE A 65 -4.10 -6.69 -16.58
CA PHE A 65 -5.30 -6.52 -17.41
C PHE A 65 -4.96 -5.93 -18.79
N PRO A 66 -4.17 -6.64 -19.63
CA PRO A 66 -3.63 -6.08 -20.87
C PRO A 66 -4.69 -5.94 -21.98
N GLU A 67 -5.83 -6.60 -21.86
CA GLU A 67 -6.83 -6.72 -22.94
C GLU A 67 -7.82 -5.55 -23.00
N LYS A 68 -7.99 -4.79 -21.91
CA LYS A 68 -8.99 -3.72 -21.81
C LYS A 68 -8.35 -2.44 -21.33
N SER A 69 -8.56 -1.36 -22.07
CA SER A 69 -8.06 -0.04 -21.68
C SER A 69 -8.77 0.46 -20.42
N ILE A 70 -8.07 1.27 -19.62
CA ILE A 70 -8.63 1.87 -18.40
C ILE A 70 -9.85 2.72 -18.72
N GLY A 71 -9.80 3.52 -19.78
CA GLY A 71 -10.92 4.38 -20.18
C GLY A 71 -12.18 3.58 -20.49
N GLU A 72 -12.04 2.46 -21.18
CA GLU A 72 -13.16 1.56 -21.50
C GLU A 72 -13.69 0.84 -20.25
N ALA A 73 -12.79 0.28 -19.44
CA ALA A 73 -13.18 -0.42 -18.22
C ALA A 73 -13.90 0.50 -17.23
N PHE A 74 -13.34 1.69 -16.99
CA PHE A 74 -13.91 2.66 -16.06
C PHE A 74 -15.23 3.24 -16.60
N GLY A 75 -15.32 3.50 -17.90
CA GLY A 75 -16.56 3.94 -18.54
C GLY A 75 -17.69 2.91 -18.47
N THR A 76 -17.34 1.62 -18.39
CA THR A 76 -18.31 0.52 -18.21
C THR A 76 -18.76 0.39 -16.76
N PHE A 77 -17.81 0.40 -15.83
CA PHE A 77 -18.05 0.05 -14.43
C PHE A 77 -18.67 1.19 -13.62
N PHE A 78 -18.17 2.42 -13.79
CA PHE A 78 -18.56 3.56 -12.96
C PHE A 78 -19.71 4.37 -13.58
N GLY A 79 -20.66 4.78 -12.75
CA GLY A 79 -21.69 5.75 -13.13
C GLY A 79 -21.15 7.18 -13.08
N SER A 80 -21.56 8.02 -14.03
CA SER A 80 -21.17 9.43 -14.13
C SER A 80 -19.65 9.68 -14.17
N PRO A 81 -18.90 9.00 -15.07
CA PRO A 81 -17.46 9.14 -15.18
C PRO A 81 -17.06 10.57 -15.57
N SER A 82 -16.04 11.10 -14.93
CA SER A 82 -15.42 12.38 -15.28
C SER A 82 -13.91 12.30 -15.06
N TRP A 83 -13.17 13.03 -15.88
CA TRP A 83 -11.71 13.02 -15.88
C TRP A 83 -11.20 14.45 -15.87
N ARG A 84 -10.11 14.68 -15.15
CA ARG A 84 -9.34 15.92 -15.24
C ARG A 84 -7.87 15.61 -15.02
N SER A 85 -7.00 16.38 -15.68
CA SER A 85 -5.57 16.39 -15.35
C SER A 85 -5.17 17.68 -14.67
N PHE A 86 -4.18 17.63 -13.79
CA PHE A 86 -3.55 18.79 -13.18
C PHE A 86 -2.12 18.45 -12.76
N GLN A 87 -1.30 19.47 -12.52
CA GLN A 87 0.00 19.30 -11.89
C GLN A 87 -0.17 19.44 -10.37
N ALA A 88 0.33 18.46 -9.61
CA ALA A 88 0.33 18.51 -8.15
C ALA A 88 1.34 19.55 -7.62
N GLU A 89 1.23 19.92 -6.34
CA GLU A 89 2.20 20.82 -5.69
C GLU A 89 3.63 20.23 -5.68
N SER A 90 3.74 18.89 -5.73
CA SER A 90 4.99 18.15 -5.90
C SER A 90 5.62 18.28 -7.29
N GLY A 91 4.90 18.85 -8.26
CA GLY A 91 5.33 18.98 -9.66
C GLY A 91 4.94 17.80 -10.56
N GLU A 92 4.33 16.75 -10.02
CA GLU A 92 3.90 15.58 -10.78
C GLU A 92 2.64 15.85 -11.60
N ASP A 93 2.57 15.25 -12.80
CA ASP A 93 1.36 15.25 -13.61
C ASP A 93 0.39 14.18 -13.10
N VAL A 94 -0.81 14.62 -12.72
CA VAL A 94 -1.85 13.77 -12.14
C VAL A 94 -3.06 13.76 -13.05
N VAL A 95 -3.64 12.56 -13.24
CA VAL A 95 -4.96 12.37 -13.81
C VAL A 95 -5.89 11.90 -12.71
N GLU A 96 -6.96 12.64 -12.47
CA GLU A 96 -8.00 12.28 -11.53
C GLU A 96 -9.27 11.89 -12.28
N PHE A 97 -9.74 10.69 -11.97
CA PHE A 97 -11.03 10.17 -12.33
C PHE A 97 -12.01 10.34 -11.16
N LYS A 98 -13.25 10.74 -11.47
CA LYS A 98 -14.37 10.62 -10.54
C LYS A 98 -15.50 9.83 -11.17
N GLY A 99 -16.14 8.99 -10.36
CA GLY A 99 -17.33 8.25 -10.74
C GLY A 99 -18.11 7.78 -9.52
N THR A 100 -19.16 7.02 -9.75
CA THR A 100 -19.96 6.38 -8.70
C THR A 100 -19.99 4.88 -8.88
N CYS A 101 -19.92 4.12 -7.80
CA CYS A 101 -20.04 2.66 -7.84
C CYS A 101 -20.78 2.14 -6.62
N MET A 102 -21.04 0.82 -6.61
CA MET A 102 -21.60 0.11 -5.46
C MET A 102 -20.48 -0.55 -4.66
N PHE A 103 -20.43 -0.26 -3.37
CA PHE A 103 -19.50 -0.84 -2.41
C PHE A 103 -20.29 -1.30 -1.18
N MET A 104 -20.25 -2.60 -0.85
CA MET A 104 -21.01 -3.19 0.26
C MET A 104 -22.50 -2.79 0.24
N ASP A 105 -23.15 -2.92 -0.93
CA ASP A 105 -24.54 -2.53 -1.21
C ASP A 105 -24.89 -1.05 -0.98
N LYS A 106 -23.88 -0.19 -0.87
CA LYS A 106 -24.05 1.26 -0.78
C LYS A 106 -23.45 1.95 -2.00
N ARG A 107 -24.15 2.97 -2.50
CA ARG A 107 -23.61 3.85 -3.53
C ARG A 107 -22.56 4.76 -2.90
N VAL A 108 -21.37 4.82 -3.49
CA VAL A 108 -20.27 5.70 -3.06
C VAL A 108 -19.78 6.55 -4.23
N ASN A 109 -19.19 7.70 -3.91
CA ASN A 109 -18.42 8.50 -4.86
C ASN A 109 -16.97 8.02 -4.83
N ALA A 110 -16.47 7.52 -5.96
CA ALA A 110 -15.09 7.10 -6.11
C ALA A 110 -14.26 8.23 -6.73
N VAL A 111 -13.12 8.52 -6.13
CA VAL A 111 -12.06 9.35 -6.71
C VAL A 111 -10.85 8.44 -6.92
N ILE A 112 -10.33 8.38 -8.15
CA ILE A 112 -9.17 7.55 -8.49
C ILE A 112 -8.14 8.44 -9.15
N GLN A 113 -6.92 8.45 -8.63
CA GLN A 113 -5.84 9.26 -9.16
C GLN A 113 -4.75 8.39 -9.76
N PHE A 114 -4.10 8.91 -10.80
CA PHE A 114 -2.96 8.31 -11.46
C PHE A 114 -1.84 9.34 -11.56
N THR A 115 -0.60 8.94 -11.28
CA THR A 115 0.58 9.73 -11.66
C THR A 115 1.01 9.34 -13.07
N VAL A 116 1.43 10.32 -13.86
CA VAL A 116 1.75 10.13 -15.28
C VAL A 116 3.14 10.64 -15.57
N ASN A 117 3.95 9.79 -16.19
CA ASN A 117 5.21 10.18 -16.79
C ASN A 117 4.98 10.39 -18.30
N GLN A 118 4.92 11.66 -18.72
CA GLN A 118 4.65 12.00 -20.13
C GLN A 118 5.79 11.60 -21.07
N GLU A 119 7.05 11.64 -20.62
CA GLU A 119 8.23 11.32 -21.44
C GLU A 119 8.24 9.84 -21.83
N ASN A 120 7.99 8.97 -20.85
CA ASN A 120 7.97 7.52 -21.04
C ASN A 120 6.58 7.00 -21.42
N ARG A 121 5.56 7.86 -21.44
CA ARG A 121 4.14 7.52 -21.65
C ARG A 121 3.65 6.42 -20.71
N THR A 122 4.11 6.42 -19.47
CA THR A 122 3.71 5.47 -18.44
C THR A 122 2.84 6.15 -17.38
N PHE A 123 2.07 5.36 -16.66
CA PHE A 123 1.26 5.83 -15.55
C PHE A 123 1.30 4.81 -14.40
N ARG A 124 0.92 5.26 -13.20
CA ARG A 124 0.72 4.39 -12.03
C ARG A 124 -0.56 4.77 -11.32
N LEU A 125 -1.30 3.78 -10.83
CA LEU A 125 -2.41 4.01 -9.90
C LEU A 125 -1.83 4.65 -8.63
N TYR A 126 -2.36 5.80 -8.24
CA TYR A 126 -1.85 6.61 -7.14
C TYR A 126 -2.70 6.47 -5.87
N ALA A 127 -4.01 6.72 -6.00
CA ALA A 127 -4.93 6.70 -4.87
C ALA A 127 -6.34 6.31 -5.30
N VAL A 128 -7.09 5.72 -4.38
CA VAL A 128 -8.54 5.52 -4.47
C VAL A 128 -9.17 6.06 -3.18
N GLU A 129 -10.23 6.84 -3.32
CA GLU A 129 -11.02 7.35 -2.20
C GLU A 129 -12.49 7.01 -2.41
N PHE A 130 -13.19 6.68 -1.32
CA PHE A 130 -14.65 6.57 -1.29
C PHE A 130 -15.23 7.62 -0.37
N ASN A 131 -16.07 8.52 -0.90
CA ASN A 131 -16.67 9.63 -0.17
C ASN A 131 -15.62 10.45 0.63
N ASP A 132 -14.53 10.81 -0.04
CA ASP A 132 -13.41 11.59 0.54
C ASP A 132 -12.62 10.84 1.64
N ILE A 133 -12.78 9.52 1.74
CA ILE A 133 -12.00 8.65 2.63
C ILE A 133 -11.02 7.83 1.79
N PRO A 134 -9.70 8.01 1.96
CA PRO A 134 -8.69 7.18 1.31
C PRO A 134 -8.88 5.68 1.61
N GLN A 135 -8.75 4.85 0.58
CA GLN A 135 -8.90 3.41 0.66
C GLN A 135 -7.53 2.72 0.68
N ASN A 136 -7.39 1.71 1.54
CA ASN A 136 -6.20 0.87 1.59
C ASN A 136 -6.05 0.03 0.31
N ASN A 137 -4.85 -0.51 0.06
CA ASN A 137 -4.54 -1.20 -1.19
C ASN A 137 -5.43 -2.44 -1.43
N LEU A 138 -5.90 -3.14 -0.38
CA LEU A 138 -6.82 -4.26 -0.53
C LEU A 138 -8.13 -3.84 -1.23
N ILE A 139 -8.70 -2.70 -0.81
CA ILE A 139 -9.90 -2.15 -1.46
C ILE A 139 -9.58 -1.63 -2.87
N GLN A 140 -8.39 -1.08 -3.11
CA GLN A 140 -7.97 -0.68 -4.46
C GLN A 140 -7.87 -1.90 -5.40
N MET A 141 -7.20 -2.96 -4.97
CA MET A 141 -7.08 -4.21 -5.72
C MET A 141 -8.43 -4.88 -5.93
N ALA A 142 -9.28 -4.95 -4.91
CA ALA A 142 -10.63 -5.50 -5.04
C ALA A 142 -11.48 -4.67 -6.03
N LEU A 143 -11.34 -3.34 -6.01
CA LEU A 143 -12.01 -2.47 -6.97
C LEU A 143 -11.47 -2.70 -8.39
N MET A 144 -10.14 -2.72 -8.59
CA MET A 144 -9.54 -2.95 -9.92
C MET A 144 -9.91 -4.34 -10.44
N GLY A 145 -9.75 -5.37 -9.61
CA GLY A 145 -10.14 -6.75 -9.95
C GLY A 145 -11.60 -6.83 -10.41
N LYS A 146 -12.51 -6.11 -9.75
CA LYS A 146 -13.92 -6.05 -10.13
C LYS A 146 -14.19 -5.19 -11.37
N VAL A 147 -13.47 -4.09 -11.55
CA VAL A 147 -13.57 -3.22 -12.74
C VAL A 147 -13.14 -3.96 -14.01
N PHE A 148 -12.13 -4.81 -13.90
CA PHE A 148 -11.55 -5.58 -15.01
C PHE A 148 -11.97 -7.05 -15.01
N GLU A 149 -12.90 -7.45 -14.13
CA GLU A 149 -13.43 -8.80 -14.09
C GLU A 149 -14.08 -9.13 -15.43
N LYS A 150 -13.68 -10.26 -16.03
CA LYS A 150 -14.35 -10.78 -17.22
C LYS A 150 -15.73 -11.25 -16.76
N GLU A 151 -16.79 -10.69 -17.33
CA GLU A 151 -18.13 -11.28 -17.21
C GLU A 151 -18.05 -12.72 -17.75
N LEU A 152 -17.91 -13.70 -16.85
CA LEU A 152 -18.19 -15.08 -17.17
C LEU A 152 -19.69 -15.11 -17.47
N GLN A 153 -20.02 -15.15 -18.76
CA GLN A 153 -21.38 -15.43 -19.19
C GLN A 153 -21.78 -16.76 -18.53
N GLU A 154 -22.83 -16.71 -17.72
CA GLU A 154 -23.46 -17.88 -17.12
C GLU A 154 -23.98 -18.79 -18.25
N GLU A 155 -23.14 -19.69 -18.75
CA GLU A 155 -23.60 -20.86 -19.46
C GLU A 155 -24.22 -21.80 -18.41
N THR A 156 -25.55 -21.78 -18.41
CA THR A 156 -26.43 -22.68 -17.66
C THR A 156 -25.95 -24.14 -17.71
N PHE A 157 -25.42 -24.65 -16.60
CA PHE A 157 -25.20 -26.09 -16.42
C PHE A 157 -26.54 -26.79 -16.13
N THR A 158 -27.23 -27.20 -17.20
CA THR A 158 -28.18 -28.32 -17.15
C THR A 158 -27.49 -29.56 -17.72
N GLY A 159 -27.36 -30.64 -16.95
CA GLY A 159 -27.09 -31.95 -17.56
C GLY A 159 -26.36 -32.99 -16.72
N ASN A 160 -27.15 -33.74 -15.93
CA ASN A 160 -27.01 -35.16 -15.60
C ASN A 160 -25.74 -35.71 -14.92
N SER A 161 -25.95 -36.11 -13.67
CA SER A 161 -25.33 -37.28 -13.04
C SER A 161 -25.68 -38.58 -13.79
N ALA A 162 -24.67 -39.43 -14.05
CA ALA A 162 -24.77 -40.88 -13.91
C ALA A 162 -23.42 -41.60 -14.08
N SER A 163 -23.15 -42.44 -13.07
CA SER A 163 -22.50 -43.75 -13.12
C SER A 163 -20.97 -43.87 -13.15
N ALA A 164 -20.52 -44.50 -12.06
CA ALA A 164 -19.24 -45.14 -11.79
C ALA A 164 -18.78 -46.17 -12.83
N SER A 165 -17.46 -46.41 -12.87
CA SER A 165 -16.90 -47.75 -12.58
C SER A 165 -15.41 -47.67 -12.19
N LYS A 166 -15.05 -48.47 -11.18
CA LYS A 166 -13.69 -48.80 -10.73
C LYS A 166 -13.05 -49.82 -11.68
N GLY A 167 -11.72 -49.79 -11.79
CA GLY A 167 -10.91 -50.89 -12.32
C GLY A 167 -9.43 -50.73 -11.91
N GLU A 168 -8.86 -51.78 -11.34
CA GLU A 168 -7.57 -51.87 -10.64
C GLU A 168 -6.30 -51.85 -11.51
N SER A 169 -5.23 -51.29 -10.92
CA SER A 169 -3.84 -51.80 -10.77
C SER A 169 -3.20 -52.67 -11.87
N SER A 170 -1.99 -52.29 -12.32
CA SER A 170 -0.85 -53.22 -12.51
C SER A 170 0.44 -52.50 -12.94
N VAL A 171 1.51 -52.79 -12.23
CA VAL A 171 2.92 -52.42 -12.51
C VAL A 171 3.52 -53.40 -13.51
N ALA A 172 4.26 -52.92 -14.53
CA ALA A 172 5.43 -53.60 -15.08
C ALA A 172 6.22 -52.71 -16.06
N VAL A 173 7.51 -52.53 -15.76
CA VAL A 173 8.56 -52.10 -16.70
C VAL A 173 9.19 -53.37 -17.28
N PRO A 174 9.64 -53.38 -18.54
CA PRO A 174 11.04 -53.73 -18.76
C PRO A 174 11.76 -52.83 -19.78
N ALA A 175 13.04 -52.61 -19.48
CA ALA A 175 14.01 -51.83 -20.23
C ALA A 175 14.44 -52.50 -21.54
N THR A 176 14.84 -51.73 -22.55
CA THR A 176 16.16 -51.90 -23.21
C THR A 176 16.57 -50.74 -24.14
N HIS A 177 17.90 -50.49 -24.14
CA HIS A 177 18.76 -49.92 -25.19
C HIS A 177 19.23 -48.46 -25.04
N SER A 178 20.50 -48.37 -24.66
CA SER A 178 21.37 -47.19 -24.64
C SER A 178 22.09 -47.01 -25.98
N ALA A 179 22.11 -45.79 -26.52
CA ALA A 179 23.19 -45.19 -27.32
C ALA A 179 22.92 -43.67 -27.45
N PRO A 180 23.95 -42.82 -27.64
CA PRO A 180 24.16 -41.61 -26.85
C PRO A 180 23.55 -40.33 -27.47
N PRO A 181 23.21 -39.30 -26.67
CA PRO A 181 22.84 -38.00 -27.22
C PRO A 181 24.05 -37.21 -27.70
N GLN A 182 23.94 -36.67 -28.90
CA GLN A 182 24.82 -35.66 -29.47
C GLN A 182 24.70 -34.37 -28.67
N GLU A 183 25.83 -33.69 -28.47
CA GLU A 183 25.93 -32.37 -27.86
C GLU A 183 25.14 -31.34 -28.67
N GLU A 184 23.99 -30.94 -28.15
CA GLU A 184 23.29 -29.74 -28.59
C GLU A 184 23.62 -28.64 -27.57
N GLN A 185 24.46 -27.70 -28.02
CA GLN A 185 24.95 -26.56 -27.24
C GLN A 185 23.77 -25.74 -26.73
N SER A 186 23.39 -26.00 -25.48
CA SER A 186 22.49 -25.17 -24.71
C SER A 186 23.26 -23.89 -24.37
N GLN A 187 22.86 -22.77 -24.98
CA GLN A 187 23.23 -21.46 -24.45
C GLN A 187 22.72 -21.40 -23.00
N PRO A 188 23.55 -20.99 -22.03
CA PRO A 188 23.07 -20.83 -20.67
C PRO A 188 22.01 -19.74 -20.68
N ALA A 189 20.79 -20.07 -20.26
CA ALA A 189 19.91 -19.09 -19.69
C ALA A 189 20.73 -18.40 -18.60
N LEU A 190 21.08 -17.13 -18.81
CA LEU A 190 21.68 -16.30 -17.79
C LEU A 190 20.64 -16.21 -16.67
N SER A 191 20.76 -17.12 -15.70
CA SER A 191 20.27 -16.93 -14.36
C SER A 191 20.88 -15.61 -13.91
N GLN A 192 20.13 -14.52 -13.99
CA GLN A 192 20.45 -13.36 -13.18
C GLN A 192 20.18 -13.81 -11.74
N PRO A 193 21.18 -13.84 -10.85
CA PRO A 193 20.88 -13.84 -9.45
C PRO A 193 20.42 -12.40 -9.17
N THR A 194 19.11 -12.17 -9.10
CA THR A 194 18.64 -11.04 -8.31
C THR A 194 18.84 -11.46 -6.86
N PRO A 195 19.74 -10.84 -6.08
CA PRO A 195 19.68 -11.01 -4.64
C PRO A 195 18.51 -10.15 -4.17
N GLU A 196 17.28 -10.69 -4.19
CA GLU A 196 16.15 -9.99 -3.57
C GLU A 196 16.29 -10.11 -2.05
N VAL A 197 16.94 -9.11 -1.47
CA VAL A 197 16.96 -8.93 -0.02
C VAL A 197 15.55 -8.50 0.40
N SER A 198 14.86 -9.36 1.16
CA SER A 198 13.57 -9.15 1.84
C SER A 198 13.63 -8.11 2.97
N SER A 199 14.55 -7.14 2.91
CA SER A 199 14.80 -6.24 4.03
C SER A 199 13.74 -5.14 4.12
N ILE A 200 12.87 -5.26 5.12
CA ILE A 200 11.92 -4.24 5.55
C ILE A 200 12.66 -3.14 6.32
N ILE A 201 13.72 -3.46 7.06
CA ILE A 201 14.50 -2.47 7.83
C ILE A 201 15.85 -2.16 7.19
N LEU A 202 16.04 -0.91 6.76
CA LEU A 202 17.31 -0.42 6.21
C LEU A 202 17.96 0.62 7.14
N ALA A 203 19.30 0.62 7.19
CA ALA A 203 20.08 1.61 7.93
C ALA A 203 20.29 2.92 7.14
N ASP A 204 20.16 2.85 5.81
CA ASP A 204 20.43 3.98 4.92
C ASP A 204 19.74 3.73 3.57
N ALA A 205 18.95 4.70 3.10
CA ALA A 205 18.29 4.66 1.81
C ALA A 205 19.25 4.63 0.63
N ALA A 206 20.39 5.30 0.73
CA ALA A 206 21.36 5.43 -0.36
C ALA A 206 22.13 4.13 -0.61
N THR A 207 22.43 3.38 0.44
CA THR A 207 23.19 2.13 0.34
C THR A 207 22.30 0.89 0.32
N SER A 208 21.02 1.01 0.68
CA SER A 208 20.10 -0.12 0.87
C SER A 208 20.66 -1.20 1.81
N ALA A 209 21.55 -0.80 2.73
CA ALA A 209 22.17 -1.71 3.67
C ALA A 209 21.18 -2.04 4.81
N PRO A 210 21.05 -3.30 5.22
CA PRO A 210 20.27 -3.65 6.41
C PRO A 210 20.91 -3.10 7.68
N LEU A 211 20.14 -2.98 8.75
CA LEU A 211 20.69 -2.67 10.07
C LEU A 211 21.72 -3.73 10.52
N PRO A 212 22.74 -3.34 11.30
CA PRO A 212 23.63 -4.29 11.94
C PRO A 212 22.85 -5.32 12.76
N SER A 213 23.26 -6.59 12.67
CA SER A 213 22.65 -7.70 13.42
C SER A 213 21.15 -7.90 13.17
N LEU A 214 20.64 -7.48 12.01
CA LEU A 214 19.27 -7.77 11.59
C LEU A 214 19.03 -9.29 11.59
N ILE A 215 17.94 -9.70 12.24
CA ILE A 215 17.39 -11.05 12.13
C ILE A 215 16.08 -11.02 11.35
N GLU A 216 15.75 -12.14 10.72
CA GLU A 216 14.49 -12.35 10.02
C GLU A 216 13.84 -13.66 10.49
N TRP A 217 12.51 -13.68 10.52
CA TRP A 217 11.72 -14.86 10.78
C TRP A 217 10.48 -14.87 9.86
N GLN A 218 10.07 -16.06 9.41
CA GLN A 218 8.87 -16.27 8.61
C GLN A 218 8.11 -17.52 9.09
N PRO A 219 6.78 -17.59 8.87
CA PRO A 219 5.99 -18.76 9.23
C PRO A 219 6.56 -20.08 8.70
N GLY A 220 6.47 -21.13 9.52
CA GLY A 220 6.99 -22.45 9.18
C GLY A 220 8.49 -22.65 9.46
N LEU A 221 9.24 -21.60 9.84
CA LEU A 221 10.61 -21.73 10.32
C LEU A 221 10.70 -21.82 11.85
N ALA A 222 11.80 -22.39 12.33
CA ALA A 222 12.15 -22.39 13.74
C ALA A 222 12.37 -20.95 14.26
N ASP A 223 12.26 -20.77 15.57
CA ASP A 223 12.48 -19.48 16.23
C ASP A 223 13.86 -18.88 15.86
N THR A 224 13.86 -17.60 15.52
CA THR A 224 15.09 -16.82 15.31
C THR A 224 15.43 -16.03 16.58
N VAL A 225 16.73 -15.94 16.90
CA VAL A 225 17.21 -15.28 18.12
C VAL A 225 18.16 -14.13 17.78
N LEU A 226 17.87 -12.95 18.35
CA LEU A 226 18.74 -11.79 18.32
C LEU A 226 19.38 -11.61 19.71
N PRO A 227 20.72 -11.79 19.84
CA PRO A 227 21.44 -11.44 21.06
C PRO A 227 21.38 -9.93 21.31
N LEU A 228 21.11 -9.53 22.55
CA LEU A 228 20.97 -8.13 22.96
C LEU A 228 21.90 -7.80 24.13
N ASN A 229 22.45 -6.58 24.12
CA ASN A 229 23.17 -5.98 25.24
C ASN A 229 22.44 -4.69 25.64
N LEU A 230 21.57 -4.77 26.64
CA LEU A 230 20.69 -3.69 27.09
C LEU A 230 21.38 -2.88 28.19
N GLY A 231 22.36 -2.06 27.82
CA GLY A 231 23.10 -1.23 28.78
C GLY A 231 23.92 -2.07 29.78
N GLY A 232 24.45 -3.21 29.35
CA GLY A 232 25.20 -4.18 30.16
C GLY A 232 24.41 -5.44 30.53
N ASP A 233 23.07 -5.39 30.50
CA ASP A 233 22.24 -6.56 30.78
C ASP A 233 22.13 -7.43 29.51
N GLN A 234 22.59 -8.68 29.63
CA GLN A 234 22.55 -9.63 28.51
C GLN A 234 21.14 -10.18 28.33
N ALA A 235 20.63 -10.12 27.11
CA ALA A 235 19.29 -10.59 26.76
C ALA A 235 19.26 -11.26 25.38
N GLU A 236 18.12 -11.86 25.07
CA GLU A 236 17.82 -12.47 23.77
C GLU A 236 16.40 -12.08 23.36
N LEU A 237 16.23 -11.45 22.20
CA LEU A 237 14.93 -11.36 21.55
C LEU A 237 14.70 -12.63 20.72
N ARG A 238 13.49 -13.18 20.79
CA ARG A 238 13.06 -14.38 20.08
C ARG A 238 11.84 -14.06 19.22
N LEU A 239 11.97 -14.29 17.91
CA LEU A 239 10.88 -14.23 16.95
C LEU A 239 10.51 -15.64 16.54
N GLY A 240 9.22 -15.97 16.49
CA GLY A 240 8.78 -17.33 16.20
C GLY A 240 7.27 -17.51 16.20
N LEU A 241 6.84 -18.77 16.14
CA LEU A 241 5.44 -19.11 16.40
C LEU A 241 5.13 -19.03 17.90
N GLY A 242 4.00 -18.40 18.21
CA GLY A 242 3.36 -18.43 19.52
C GLY A 242 2.69 -19.79 19.77
N HIS A 243 2.32 -20.06 21.02
CA HIS A 243 1.62 -21.29 21.39
C HIS A 243 0.37 -20.95 22.23
N PRO A 244 -0.81 -21.51 21.93
CA PRO A 244 -1.09 -22.49 20.86
C PRO A 244 -1.07 -21.91 19.43
N ASN A 245 -1.38 -20.62 19.27
CA ASN A 245 -1.39 -19.91 17.98
C ASN A 245 -0.69 -18.55 18.13
N GLY A 246 -0.50 -17.88 17.01
CA GLY A 246 -0.04 -16.49 16.93
C GLY A 246 1.48 -16.36 16.81
N ILE A 247 1.98 -15.17 17.14
CA ILE A 247 3.40 -14.83 17.01
C ILE A 247 4.07 -14.71 18.37
N LYS A 248 5.29 -15.24 18.45
CA LYS A 248 6.22 -15.05 19.56
C LYS A 248 7.10 -13.85 19.25
N CYS A 249 7.10 -12.87 20.15
CA CYS A 249 8.03 -11.75 20.15
C CYS A 249 8.47 -11.50 21.59
N GLN A 250 9.41 -12.31 22.05
CA GLN A 250 9.74 -12.41 23.46
C GLN A 250 11.18 -12.00 23.72
N VAL A 251 11.41 -11.15 24.72
CA VAL A 251 12.75 -10.85 25.24
C VAL A 251 13.00 -11.65 26.51
N VAL A 252 14.12 -12.39 26.54
CA VAL A 252 14.58 -13.16 27.69
C VAL A 252 15.83 -12.51 28.28
N LEU A 253 15.73 -11.99 29.50
CA LEU A 253 16.87 -11.44 30.25
C LEU A 253 17.67 -12.58 30.88
N LYS A 254 18.96 -12.72 30.54
CA LYS A 254 19.79 -13.87 30.96
C LYS A 254 20.11 -13.87 32.45
N GLY A 255 20.38 -12.70 33.02
CA GLY A 255 20.70 -12.54 34.44
C GLY A 255 19.59 -13.08 35.36
N PRO A 256 18.38 -12.49 35.31
CA PRO A 256 17.23 -12.97 36.09
C PRO A 256 16.57 -14.23 35.52
N SER A 257 16.91 -14.64 34.29
CA SER A 257 16.28 -15.75 33.56
C SER A 257 14.76 -15.59 33.44
N VAL A 258 14.30 -14.37 33.15
CA VAL A 258 12.88 -14.03 33.01
C VAL A 258 12.57 -13.59 31.58
N GLY A 259 11.40 -13.96 31.08
CA GLY A 259 10.93 -13.63 29.73
C GLY A 259 9.76 -12.66 29.77
N TRP A 260 9.74 -11.71 28.84
CA TRP A 260 8.66 -10.74 28.63
C TRP A 260 8.24 -10.73 27.16
N GLU A 261 6.94 -10.86 26.91
CA GLU A 261 6.38 -10.64 25.57
C GLU A 261 6.35 -9.14 25.27
N LEU A 262 6.81 -8.77 24.08
CA LEU A 262 6.64 -7.44 23.53
C LEU A 262 5.26 -7.36 22.89
N ASP A 263 4.45 -6.39 23.32
CA ASP A 263 3.10 -6.24 22.78
C ASP A 263 3.17 -5.67 21.36
N ILE A 264 3.04 -6.55 20.37
CA ILE A 264 2.92 -6.18 18.96
C ILE A 264 1.49 -6.39 18.44
N SER A 265 0.51 -6.56 19.34
CA SER A 265 -0.83 -7.06 19.03
C SER A 265 -1.94 -5.98 18.87
N GLN A 266 -3.17 -6.44 18.57
CA GLN A 266 -4.39 -5.66 18.28
C GLN A 266 -5.08 -5.03 19.51
N ALA A 267 -4.36 -4.56 20.53
CA ALA A 267 -5.02 -3.88 21.65
C ALA A 267 -5.77 -2.59 21.22
N ASP A 268 -5.38 -2.02 20.07
CA ASP A 268 -5.97 -0.84 19.46
C ASP A 268 -6.69 -1.20 18.15
N THR A 269 -8.02 -1.14 18.14
CA THR A 269 -8.85 -1.42 16.95
C THR A 269 -8.70 -0.37 15.85
N SER A 270 -8.00 0.73 16.10
CA SER A 270 -7.69 1.75 15.09
C SER A 270 -6.37 1.48 14.33
N PHE A 271 -5.62 0.45 14.73
CA PHE A 271 -4.36 0.07 14.12
C PHE A 271 -4.51 -1.24 13.35
N ASP A 272 -4.30 -1.19 12.03
CA ASP A 272 -4.20 -2.38 11.21
C ASP A 272 -2.95 -3.18 11.60
N VAL A 273 -2.99 -4.50 11.57
CA VAL A 273 -1.88 -5.36 12.04
C VAL A 273 -1.48 -6.36 10.97
N PRO A 274 -0.25 -6.87 10.96
CA PRO A 274 0.23 -7.83 9.95
C PRO A 274 -0.26 -9.27 10.18
N TYR A 275 -1.33 -9.46 10.97
CA TYR A 275 -1.80 -10.78 11.39
C TYR A 275 -3.15 -11.11 10.78
N ASP A 276 -3.38 -12.40 10.55
CA ASP A 276 -4.66 -12.94 10.13
C ASP A 276 -5.64 -13.09 11.31
N GLU A 277 -6.83 -13.65 11.02
CA GLU A 277 -7.90 -13.86 12.00
C GLU A 277 -7.52 -14.80 13.16
N THR A 278 -6.50 -15.63 12.96
CA THR A 278 -5.99 -16.59 13.95
C THR A 278 -4.84 -16.01 14.78
N GLY A 279 -4.37 -14.81 14.43
CA GLY A 279 -3.24 -14.12 15.03
C GLY A 279 -1.89 -14.52 14.44
N GLU A 280 -1.87 -15.34 13.39
CA GLU A 280 -0.66 -15.71 12.67
C GLU A 280 -0.24 -14.61 11.70
N LEU A 281 1.05 -14.55 11.37
CA LEU A 281 1.55 -13.57 10.40
C LEU A 281 0.96 -13.86 9.02
N ARG A 282 0.47 -12.83 8.33
CA ARG A 282 -0.14 -12.96 7.00
C ARG A 282 0.79 -13.67 6.00
N GLU A 283 0.20 -14.37 5.04
CA GLU A 283 0.95 -14.98 3.94
C GLU A 283 1.77 -13.92 3.17
N GLY A 284 3.02 -14.24 2.84
CA GLY A 284 3.94 -13.32 2.17
C GLY A 284 4.63 -12.32 3.10
N PHE A 285 4.23 -12.22 4.36
CA PHE A 285 4.90 -11.37 5.33
C PHE A 285 6.09 -12.06 5.98
N VAL A 286 7.11 -11.26 6.28
CA VAL A 286 8.23 -11.65 7.15
C VAL A 286 8.28 -10.73 8.36
N MET A 287 8.86 -11.21 9.44
CA MET A 287 9.23 -10.38 10.59
C MET A 287 10.72 -10.15 10.60
N GLN A 288 11.12 -8.93 10.96
CA GLN A 288 12.51 -8.58 11.16
C GLN A 288 12.69 -7.88 12.49
N ALA A 289 13.88 -8.00 13.06
CA ALA A 289 14.24 -7.23 14.23
C ALA A 289 15.73 -6.89 14.26
N ALA A 290 16.03 -5.72 14.82
CA ALA A 290 17.37 -5.25 15.06
C ALA A 290 17.41 -4.41 16.35
N ALA A 291 18.60 -4.25 16.90
CA ALA A 291 18.85 -3.33 18.01
C ALA A 291 19.49 -2.06 17.45
N HIS A 292 18.99 -0.89 17.87
CA HIS A 292 19.51 0.39 17.44
C HIS A 292 19.47 1.40 18.59
N ASP A 293 20.59 2.06 18.84
CA ASP A 293 20.75 3.03 19.94
C ASP A 293 20.45 4.44 19.40
N PHE A 294 19.20 4.89 19.53
CA PHE A 294 18.75 6.15 18.93
C PHE A 294 19.28 7.38 19.69
N ASP A 295 19.50 7.29 21.00
CA ASP A 295 19.99 8.40 21.84
C ASP A 295 21.48 8.31 22.21
N GLN A 296 22.16 7.25 21.79
CA GLN A 296 23.58 6.98 22.04
C GLN A 296 23.91 6.87 23.54
N ASP A 297 22.97 6.41 24.35
CA ASP A 297 23.18 6.22 25.79
C ASP A 297 23.85 4.87 26.15
N GLY A 298 24.07 4.01 25.15
CA GLY A 298 24.64 2.67 25.30
C GLY A 298 23.62 1.60 25.64
N THR A 299 22.34 1.94 25.72
CA THR A 299 21.21 1.02 25.87
C THR A 299 20.35 1.08 24.60
N PRO A 300 20.49 0.12 23.67
CA PRO A 300 19.76 0.20 22.42
C PRO A 300 18.26 -0.02 22.59
N GLU A 301 17.46 0.64 21.77
CA GLU A 301 16.09 0.29 21.51
C GLU A 301 15.98 -0.94 20.59
N ILE A 302 14.90 -1.68 20.74
CA ILE A 302 14.59 -2.86 19.92
C ILE A 302 13.60 -2.41 18.84
N VAL A 303 14.00 -2.50 17.58
CA VAL A 303 13.13 -2.26 16.43
C VAL A 303 12.63 -3.62 15.94
N VAL A 304 11.31 -3.80 15.92
CA VAL A 304 10.64 -4.97 15.35
C VAL A 304 9.77 -4.51 14.19
N THR A 305 9.86 -5.19 13.07
CA THR A 305 9.00 -4.93 11.91
C THR A 305 8.34 -6.18 11.37
N ALA A 306 7.22 -5.99 10.69
CA ALA A 306 6.56 -7.00 9.90
C ALA A 306 6.10 -6.40 8.57
N GLY A 307 6.16 -7.15 7.49
CA GLY A 307 5.84 -6.62 6.16
C GLY A 307 6.12 -7.61 5.05
N ASP A 308 5.67 -7.29 3.84
CA ASP A 308 5.93 -8.06 2.62
C ASP A 308 7.15 -7.53 1.85
N GLY A 309 7.78 -6.46 2.35
CA GLY A 309 8.92 -5.80 1.72
C GLY A 309 8.58 -4.99 0.46
N LEU A 310 7.29 -4.91 0.09
CA LEU A 310 6.82 -4.32 -1.16
C LEU A 310 5.74 -3.27 -0.95
N LEU A 311 4.70 -3.55 -0.17
CA LEU A 311 3.47 -2.75 -0.11
C LEU A 311 3.15 -2.31 1.30
N GLU A 312 3.41 -3.16 2.29
CA GLU A 312 2.99 -2.95 3.67
C GLU A 312 4.13 -3.19 4.63
N SER A 313 4.31 -2.27 5.56
CA SER A 313 5.21 -2.44 6.69
C SER A 313 4.58 -1.94 7.97
N TYR A 314 4.90 -2.63 9.05
CA TYR A 314 4.48 -2.35 10.41
C TYR A 314 5.75 -2.29 11.25
N ALA A 315 5.89 -1.28 12.09
CA ALA A 315 7.02 -1.16 13.01
C ALA A 315 6.57 -0.90 14.43
N TRP A 316 7.31 -1.51 15.34
CA TRP A 316 7.25 -1.28 16.77
C TRP A 316 8.67 -1.00 17.27
N VAL A 317 8.80 -0.02 18.16
CA VAL A 317 10.08 0.29 18.83
C VAL A 317 9.88 0.20 20.32
N PHE A 318 10.80 -0.50 20.99
CA PHE A 318 10.75 -0.74 22.43
C PHE A 318 12.04 -0.30 23.13
N SER A 319 11.92 0.47 24.20
CA SER A 319 13.02 0.79 25.11
C SER A 319 13.07 -0.13 26.32
N TYR A 320 14.24 -0.22 26.95
CA TYR A 320 14.49 -0.98 28.16
C TYR A 320 14.68 -0.07 29.37
N ASN A 321 13.78 -0.16 30.35
CA ASN A 321 13.90 0.52 31.63
C ASN A 321 14.75 -0.29 32.61
N LYS A 322 16.05 0.01 32.64
CA LYS A 322 17.02 -0.61 33.56
C LYS A 322 16.69 -0.43 35.05
N GLY A 323 15.91 0.59 35.42
CA GLY A 323 15.48 0.82 36.80
C GLY A 323 14.37 -0.11 37.28
N ALA A 324 13.71 -0.82 36.37
CA ALA A 324 12.64 -1.76 36.69
C ALA A 324 13.20 -3.08 37.27
N ASP A 325 12.50 -3.66 38.25
CA ASP A 325 12.79 -5.03 38.70
C ASP A 325 12.07 -6.02 37.77
N PRO A 326 12.80 -6.75 36.89
CA PRO A 326 12.19 -7.58 35.88
C PRO A 326 11.50 -8.83 36.45
N ASN A 327 11.63 -9.11 37.76
CA ASN A 327 10.85 -10.16 38.42
C ASN A 327 9.47 -9.68 38.87
N LYS A 328 9.21 -8.38 38.81
CA LYS A 328 7.98 -7.75 39.32
C LYS A 328 7.18 -7.07 38.23
N ILE A 329 7.85 -6.39 37.31
CA ILE A 329 7.22 -5.55 36.30
C ILE A 329 7.91 -5.72 34.95
N ASN A 330 7.15 -5.56 33.86
CA ASN A 330 7.69 -5.56 32.51
C ASN A 330 8.65 -4.37 32.37
N PRO A 331 9.95 -4.58 32.09
CA PRO A 331 10.91 -3.51 31.93
C PRO A 331 10.87 -2.88 30.53
N PHE A 332 10.11 -3.42 29.58
CA PHE A 332 10.02 -2.92 28.22
C PHE A 332 8.85 -1.96 28.04
N VAL A 333 9.11 -0.84 27.36
CA VAL A 333 8.09 0.17 27.03
C VAL A 333 8.01 0.26 25.52
N GLN A 334 6.80 0.22 24.96
CA GLN A 334 6.58 0.46 23.54
C GLN A 334 6.56 1.98 23.28
N ASP A 335 7.62 2.50 22.68
CA ASP A 335 7.78 3.94 22.44
C ASP A 335 7.16 4.39 21.12
N LEU A 336 7.02 3.46 20.16
CA LEU A 336 6.44 3.73 18.85
C LEU A 336 5.73 2.50 18.29
N LYS A 337 4.63 2.74 17.59
CA LYS A 337 3.90 1.76 16.79
C LYS A 337 3.30 2.46 15.58
N VAL A 338 3.71 2.07 14.37
CA VAL A 338 3.40 2.78 13.12
C VAL A 338 3.21 1.81 11.95
N THR A 339 2.43 2.24 10.97
CA THR A 339 2.26 1.57 9.68
C THR A 339 2.87 2.40 8.58
N GLY A 340 3.56 1.75 7.65
CA GLY A 340 4.15 2.35 6.46
C GLY A 340 3.89 1.50 5.23
N GLN A 341 4.41 1.99 4.12
CA GLN A 341 4.48 1.28 2.85
C GLN A 341 5.93 0.85 2.62
N THR A 342 6.19 -0.25 1.93
CA THR A 342 7.55 -0.66 1.52
C THR A 342 8.54 -0.80 2.72
N ARG A 343 9.75 -0.22 2.64
CA ARG A 343 10.88 -0.43 3.56
C ARG A 343 11.06 0.74 4.52
N ILE A 344 11.13 0.45 5.80
CA ILE A 344 11.35 1.39 6.90
C ILE A 344 12.84 1.70 7.02
N LEU A 345 13.18 2.99 7.17
CA LEU A 345 14.56 3.42 7.35
C LEU A 345 14.82 3.82 8.80
N VAL A 346 15.96 3.39 9.32
CA VAL A 346 16.48 3.80 10.63
C VAL A 346 17.73 4.65 10.41
N GLU A 347 17.61 5.96 10.63
CA GLU A 347 18.70 6.92 10.42
C GLU A 347 19.05 7.64 11.73
N GLN A 348 20.23 7.33 12.29
CA GLN A 348 20.75 7.96 13.51
C GLN A 348 19.72 7.94 14.65
N ASN A 349 19.06 9.07 14.94
CA ASN A 349 18.07 9.21 16.00
C ASN A 349 16.62 9.23 15.45
N LYS A 350 16.37 8.70 14.24
CA LYS A 350 15.07 8.82 13.57
C LYS A 350 14.63 7.53 12.90
N LEU A 351 13.31 7.36 12.83
CA LEU A 351 12.64 6.38 12.00
C LEU A 351 11.93 7.12 10.85
N LEU A 352 12.18 6.69 9.61
CA LEU A 352 11.50 7.21 8.43
C LEU A 352 10.52 6.16 7.92
N ILE A 353 9.24 6.47 8.00
CA ILE A 353 8.15 5.58 7.59
C ILE A 353 7.68 6.00 6.21
N PRO A 354 7.88 5.18 5.17
CA PRO A 354 7.46 5.56 3.83
C PRO A 354 5.94 5.60 3.77
N PHE A 355 5.39 6.63 3.13
CA PHE A 355 3.97 6.74 2.89
C PHE A 355 3.71 7.38 1.53
N GLY A 356 2.63 6.92 0.90
CA GLY A 356 2.32 7.32 -0.47
C GLY A 356 3.37 6.84 -1.47
N SER A 357 3.03 6.91 -2.75
CA SER A 357 3.90 6.41 -3.83
C SER A 357 4.97 7.42 -4.29
N GLN A 358 5.07 8.58 -3.63
CA GLN A 358 6.00 9.68 -3.98
C GLN A 358 7.39 9.53 -3.35
N GLY A 359 7.66 8.42 -2.65
CA GLY A 359 8.89 8.29 -1.85
C GLY A 359 8.96 9.29 -0.70
N LEU A 360 7.80 9.68 -0.17
CA LEU A 360 7.70 10.53 1.01
C LEU A 360 7.85 9.68 2.27
N TYR A 361 8.32 10.32 3.33
CA TYR A 361 8.54 9.69 4.62
C TYR A 361 7.90 10.50 5.73
N GLU A 362 7.18 9.82 6.62
CA GLU A 362 6.87 10.38 7.92
C GLU A 362 8.12 10.22 8.80
N GLU A 363 8.64 11.35 9.28
CA GLU A 363 9.82 11.38 10.13
C GLU A 363 9.41 11.32 11.60
N TYR A 364 9.87 10.28 12.30
CA TYR A 364 9.72 10.13 13.75
C TYR A 364 11.10 10.30 14.40
N ALA A 365 11.32 11.43 15.05
CA ALA A 365 12.58 11.73 15.74
C ALA A 365 12.52 11.27 17.19
N TYR A 366 13.55 10.56 17.63
CA TYR A 366 13.74 10.16 19.02
C TYR A 366 14.42 11.28 19.80
N VAL A 367 13.70 11.84 20.77
CA VAL A 367 14.14 12.96 21.62
C VAL A 367 13.61 12.72 23.03
N ASP A 368 14.42 12.94 24.06
CA ASP A 368 14.01 12.79 25.46
C ASP A 368 13.33 11.45 25.77
N LYS A 369 13.85 10.35 25.19
CA LYS A 369 13.34 8.97 25.33
C LYS A 369 11.92 8.76 24.79
N GLN A 370 11.50 9.57 23.80
CA GLN A 370 10.21 9.43 23.13
C GLN A 370 10.32 9.75 21.63
N PHE A 371 9.48 9.12 20.82
CA PHE A 371 9.37 9.45 19.39
C PHE A 371 8.35 10.57 19.17
N TYR A 372 8.77 11.57 18.40
CA TYR A 372 7.91 12.67 17.95
C TYR A 372 7.79 12.64 16.43
N LYS A 373 6.55 12.57 15.95
CA LYS A 373 6.25 12.79 14.53
C LYS A 373 6.54 14.25 14.18
N LYS A 374 7.43 14.48 13.24
CA LYS A 374 7.73 15.81 12.71
C LYS A 374 6.57 16.27 11.82
N GLN A 375 6.12 17.50 12.04
CA GLN A 375 5.03 18.14 11.27
C GLN A 375 5.52 18.72 9.94
#